data_AF-A0A9N8CNL1-F1
#
_entry.id   AF-A0A9N8CNL1-F1
#
_cell.length_a   1.000
_cell.length_b   1.000
_cell.length_c   1.000
_cell.angle_alpha   90.00
_cell.angle_beta   90.00
_cell.angle_gamma   90.00
#
_symmetry.space_group_name_H-M   'P 1'
#
loop_
_entity.id
_entity.type
_entity.pdbx_description
1 polymer ?
#
loop_
_entity_poly.entity_id
_entity_poly.type
_entity_poly.pdbx_seq_one_letter_code
_entity_poly.pdbx_strand_id
1 'polypeptide(L)' 'MHKAFEIWVRQRYGSRYDLTRDCDGFYCKEVVKRMFDVWRHCRGLDLV' A
#
# COMPACT_ATOMS: atom_id res chain seq x y z
N MET A 1 5.36 -7.90 -2.00
CA MET A 1 5.30 -6.44 -2.21
C MET A 1 4.44 -5.71 -1.18
N HIS A 2 3.23 -6.19 -0.89
CA HIS A 2 2.34 -5.57 0.13
C HIS A 2 2.99 -5.39 1.50
N LYS A 3 3.65 -6.41 2.08
CA LYS A 3 4.36 -6.28 3.37
C LYS A 3 5.40 -5.15 3.39
N ALA A 4 6.15 -4.95 2.30
CA ALA A 4 7.17 -3.90 2.24
C ALA A 4 6.53 -2.50 2.21
N PHE A 5 5.42 -2.37 1.48
CA PHE A 5 4.62 -1.15 1.51
C PHE A 5 3.98 -0.91 2.88
N GLU A 6 3.40 -1.94 3.51
CA GLU A 6 2.76 -1.84 4.83
C GLU A 6 3.78 -1.40 5.89
N ILE A 7 4.99 -1.96 5.88
CA ILE A 7 6.09 -1.53 6.75
C ILE A 7 6.44 -0.06 6.48
N TRP A 8 6.58 0.33 5.21
CA TRP A 8 6.88 1.70 4.84
C TRP A 8 5.80 2.69 5.29
N VAL A 9 4.51 2.34 5.16
CA VAL A 9 3.39 3.15 5.64
C VAL A 9 3.41 3.26 7.16
N ARG A 10 3.64 2.14 7.87
CA ARG A 10 3.72 2.13 9.34
C ARG A 10 4.89 2.97 9.85
N GLN A 11 6.05 2.91 9.20
CA GLN A 11 7.20 3.73 9.58
C GLN A 11 6.97 5.23 9.34
N ARG A 12 6.29 5.59 8.26
CA ARG A 12 6.12 7.00 7.86
C ARG A 12 4.90 7.69 8.48
N TYR A 13 3.82 6.94 8.70
CA TYR A 13 2.53 7.48 9.12
C TYR A 13 1.98 6.80 10.38
N GLY A 14 2.72 5.87 11.00
CA GLY A 14 2.26 5.14 12.17
C GLY A 14 0.97 4.36 11.90
N SER A 15 -0.01 4.52 12.77
CA SER A 15 -1.33 3.87 12.66
C SER A 15 -2.39 4.73 11.98
N ARG A 16 -1.99 5.81 11.27
CA ARG A 16 -2.94 6.74 10.63
C ARG A 16 -3.77 6.11 9.53
N TYR A 17 -3.20 5.15 8.79
CA TYR A 17 -3.87 4.49 7.69
C TYR A 17 -4.22 3.06 8.07
N ASP A 18 -5.49 2.71 7.84
CA ASP A 18 -5.94 1.33 7.95
C ASP A 18 -5.47 0.52 6.74
N LEU A 19 -4.73 -0.55 7.00
CA LEU A 19 -4.12 -1.42 6.00
C LEU A 19 -4.92 -2.72 5.81
N THR A 20 -6.18 -2.74 6.29
CA THR A 20 -7.06 -3.89 6.14
C THR A 20 -7.27 -4.19 4.65
N ARG A 21 -7.23 -5.49 4.33
CA ARG A 21 -7.45 -6.00 2.99
C ARG A 21 -8.76 -6.76 2.91
N ASP A 22 -9.41 -6.69 1.76
CA ASP A 22 -10.60 -7.49 1.47
C ASP A 22 -10.22 -8.94 1.13
N CYS A 23 -11.24 -9.78 0.91
CA CYS A 23 -11.08 -11.19 0.58
C CYS A 23 -10.31 -11.43 -0.73
N ASP A 24 -10.35 -10.46 -1.66
CA ASP A 24 -9.62 -10.48 -2.93
C ASP A 24 -8.18 -9.94 -2.79
N GLY A 25 -7.81 -9.45 -1.60
CA GLY A 25 -6.46 -9.01 -1.27
C GLY A 25 -6.16 -7.55 -1.62
N PHE A 26 -7.17 -6.76 -2.03
CA PHE A 26 -6.99 -5.32 -2.24
C PHE A 26 -7.11 -4.56 -0.92
N TYR A 27 -6.53 -3.36 -0.86
CA TYR A 27 -6.71 -2.49 0.29
C TYR A 27 -8.13 -1.92 0.31
N CYS A 28 -8.85 -2.09 1.42
CA CYS A 28 -10.23 -1.63 1.57
C CYS A 28 -10.37 -0.10 1.43
N LYS A 29 -9.29 0.64 1.71
CA LYS A 29 -9.26 2.10 1.63
C LYS A 29 -8.64 2.55 0.31
N GLU A 30 -9.42 3.25 -0.50
CA GLU A 30 -9.00 3.84 -1.79
C GLU A 30 -7.73 4.70 -1.66
N VAL A 31 -7.56 5.44 -0.56
CA VAL A 31 -6.33 6.22 -0.30
C VAL A 31 -5.08 5.34 -0.20
N VAL A 32 -5.21 4.18 0.46
CA VAL A 32 -4.11 3.23 0.63
C VAL A 32 -3.84 2.50 -0.68
N LYS A 33 -4.88 2.20 -1.45
CA LYS A 33 -4.77 1.65 -2.81
C LYS A 33 -3.98 2.57 -3.73
N ARG A 34 -4.31 3.87 -3.78
CA ARG A 34 -3.56 4.89 -4.54
C ARG A 34 -2.13 5.07 -4.03
N MET A 35 -1.93 5.07 -2.72
CA MET A 35 -0.57 5.13 -2.16
C MET A 35 0.26 3.92 -2.56
N PHE A 36 -0.32 2.73 -2.57
CA PHE A 36 0.35 1.51 -3.00
C PHE A 36 0.74 1.58 -4.48
N ASP A 37 -0.17 2.05 -5.33
CA ASP A 37 0.06 2.24 -6.76
C ASP A 37 1.23 3.21 -7.03
N VAL A 38 1.19 4.40 -6.44
CA VAL A 38 2.28 5.38 -6.54
C VAL A 38 3.59 4.84 -5.96
N TRP A 39 3.54 4.15 -4.82
CA TRP A 39 4.72 3.57 -4.19
C TRP A 39 5.36 2.49 -5.08
N ARG A 40 4.54 1.71 -5.78
CA ARG A 40 4.96 0.68 -6.73
C ARG A 40 5.59 1.32 -7.97
N HIS A 41 4.94 2.33 -8.54
CA HIS A 41 5.43 3.09 -9.68
C HIS A 41 6.80 3.71 -9.40
N CYS A 42 6.96 4.42 -8.28
CA CYS A 42 8.22 5.05 -7.88
C CYS A 42 9.37 4.07 -7.63
N ARG A 43 9.07 2.77 -7.45
CA ARG A 43 10.08 1.72 -7.26
C ARG A 43 10.34 0.90 -8.52
N GLY A 44 9.77 1.29 -9.66
CA GLY A 44 9.90 0.54 -10.92
C GLY A 44 9.30 -0.86 -10.83
N LEU A 45 8.33 -1.05 -9.93
CA LEU A 45 7.64 -2.32 -9.72
C LEU A 45 6.35 -2.42 -10.55
N ASP A 46 6.08 -1.39 -11.36
CA ASP A 46 5.07 -1.40 -12.42
C ASP A 46 5.42 -2.52 -13.40
N LEU A 47 4.68 -3.62 -13.32
CA LEU A 47 4.72 -4.64 -14.35
C LEU A 47 3.84 -4.12 -15.47
N VAL A 48 4.47 -3.69 -16.57
CA VAL A 48 3.83 -3.64 -17.90
C VAL A 48 3.18 -4.99 -18.19
#